data_AF-A0A0G1H3S3-F1
#
_entry.id   AF-A0A0G1H3S3-F1
#
_cell.length_a   1.000
_cell.length_b   1.000
_cell.length_c   1.000
_cell.angle_alpha   90.00
_cell.angle_beta   90.00
_cell.angle_gamma   90.00
#
_symmetry.space_group_name_H-M   'P 1'
#
loop_
_entity.id
_entity.type
_entity.pdbx_description
1 polymer ?
#
loop_
_entity_poly.entity_id
_entity_poly.type
_entity_poly.pdbx_seq_one_letter_code
_entity_poly.pdbx_strand_id
1 'polypeptide(L)'
;MNNRKIRQHVMIPSDGAPKLAKEWFKEKIPDDLLVRFNPREIVHVHTYGGLSKFFKGLTEGALLGTKCWNCGGPEGNIWLPPRVHCPDCWRKMTWMTIDPTGAKIYSHSTTNLPGAGFKGTVPCPLISLEIPKVWTRPMSYLSKFAEDEPYIGMPVKPVFRRRNPTYTILDLAWVPVD
;
A
#
# COMPACT_ATOMS: atom_id res chain seq x y z
N MET A 1 -38.99 -40.08 -45.11
CA MET A 1 -39.31 -38.91 -44.27
C MET A 1 -38.02 -38.31 -43.71
N ASN A 2 -38.02 -37.00 -43.51
CA ASN A 2 -36.91 -36.06 -43.55
C ASN A 2 -35.83 -36.27 -42.45
N ASN A 3 -34.59 -36.61 -42.82
CA ASN A 3 -33.48 -36.88 -41.89
C ASN A 3 -32.71 -35.59 -41.52
N ARG A 4 -33.44 -34.58 -41.00
CA ARG A 4 -32.85 -33.26 -40.68
C ARG A 4 -32.25 -33.30 -39.27
N LYS A 5 -30.92 -33.33 -39.17
CA LYS A 5 -30.21 -33.21 -37.89
C LYS A 5 -30.53 -31.85 -37.25
N ILE A 6 -31.05 -31.87 -36.04
CA ILE A 6 -31.30 -30.66 -35.24
C ILE A 6 -29.95 -30.03 -34.90
N ARG A 7 -29.73 -28.79 -35.35
CA ARG A 7 -28.52 -28.02 -35.05
C ARG A 7 -28.81 -27.08 -33.88
N GLN A 8 -27.95 -27.09 -32.87
CA GLN A 8 -28.02 -26.13 -31.78
C GLN A 8 -27.40 -24.80 -32.21
N HIS A 9 -27.99 -23.69 -31.77
CA HIS A 9 -27.45 -22.36 -31.97
C HIS A 9 -26.72 -21.92 -30.70
N VAL A 10 -25.47 -21.50 -30.84
CA VAL A 10 -24.71 -20.86 -29.76
C VAL A 10 -25.14 -19.39 -29.70
N MET A 11 -25.68 -18.98 -28.56
CA MET A 11 -25.96 -17.58 -28.24
C MET A 11 -24.72 -16.96 -27.61
N ILE A 12 -24.24 -15.84 -28.16
CA ILE A 12 -23.18 -15.04 -27.52
C ILE A 12 -23.87 -13.98 -26.66
N PRO A 13 -23.66 -13.97 -25.33
CA PRO A 13 -24.23 -12.97 -24.43
C PRO A 13 -23.84 -11.53 -24.83
N SER A 14 -24.79 -10.59 -24.73
CA SER A 14 -24.61 -9.18 -25.12
C SER A 14 -23.89 -8.35 -24.06
N ASP A 15 -23.74 -8.84 -22.84
CA ASP A 15 -23.05 -8.19 -21.71
C ASP A 15 -21.53 -8.15 -21.89
N GLY A 16 -20.97 -8.98 -22.78
CA GLY A 16 -19.59 -8.94 -23.26
C GLY A 16 -19.37 -8.22 -24.60
N ALA A 17 -20.38 -7.48 -25.10
CA ALA A 17 -20.30 -6.85 -26.41
C ALA A 17 -19.09 -5.88 -26.51
N PRO A 18 -18.35 -5.89 -27.65
CA PRO A 18 -17.23 -4.98 -27.87
C PRO A 18 -17.65 -3.52 -27.67
N LYS A 19 -16.95 -2.80 -26.78
CA LYS A 19 -17.08 -1.34 -26.70
C LYS A 19 -16.10 -0.70 -27.67
N LEU A 20 -16.63 -0.05 -28.70
CA LEU A 20 -15.83 0.75 -29.62
C LEU A 20 -15.48 2.07 -28.96
N ALA A 21 -14.20 2.44 -29.04
CA ALA A 21 -13.76 3.78 -28.70
C ALA A 21 -14.28 4.75 -29.74
N LYS A 22 -14.85 5.88 -29.30
CA LYS A 22 -15.22 7.00 -30.18
C LYS A 22 -14.15 8.10 -30.18
N GLU A 23 -13.40 8.17 -29.09
CA GLU A 23 -12.29 9.10 -28.88
C GLU A 23 -11.12 8.37 -28.25
N TRP A 24 -9.90 8.79 -28.59
CA TRP A 24 -8.67 8.26 -28.01
C TRP A 24 -7.58 9.34 -28.01
N PHE A 25 -6.82 9.49 -26.93
CA PHE A 25 -5.84 10.58 -26.74
C PHE A 25 -6.40 12.00 -27.02
N LYS A 26 -7.68 12.24 -26.65
CA LYS A 26 -8.40 13.51 -26.88
C LYS A 26 -8.70 13.83 -28.36
N GLU A 27 -8.53 12.88 -29.27
CA GLU A 27 -8.88 13.02 -30.68
C GLU A 27 -10.05 12.11 -31.06
N LYS A 28 -10.87 12.54 -32.02
CA LYS A 28 -11.95 11.72 -32.59
C LYS A 28 -11.36 10.62 -33.48
N ILE A 29 -11.82 9.38 -33.32
CA ILE A 29 -11.39 8.28 -34.17
C ILE A 29 -12.05 8.43 -35.56
N PRO A 30 -11.29 8.37 -36.67
CA PRO A 30 -11.84 8.36 -38.03
C PRO A 30 -12.89 7.27 -38.24
N ASP A 31 -13.94 7.59 -39.00
CA ASP A 31 -15.12 6.72 -39.13
C ASP A 31 -14.82 5.39 -39.89
N ASP A 32 -13.71 5.33 -40.63
CA ASP A 32 -13.21 4.14 -41.32
C ASP A 32 -12.39 3.20 -40.40
N LEU A 33 -12.02 3.66 -39.20
CA LEU A 33 -11.20 2.91 -38.25
C LEU A 33 -12.03 2.37 -37.08
N LEU A 34 -11.81 1.10 -36.75
CA LEU A 34 -12.41 0.44 -35.59
C LEU A 34 -11.39 0.29 -34.47
N VAL A 35 -11.55 1.06 -33.39
CA VAL A 35 -10.74 0.91 -32.18
C VAL A 35 -11.58 0.26 -31.10
N ARG A 36 -11.12 -0.89 -30.59
CA ARG A 36 -11.82 -1.68 -29.57
C ARG A 36 -11.16 -1.48 -28.21
N PHE A 37 -11.93 -1.09 -27.19
CA PHE A 37 -11.48 -1.13 -25.80
C PHE A 37 -11.51 -2.56 -25.27
N ASN A 38 -10.32 -3.13 -25.06
CA ASN A 38 -10.13 -4.38 -24.34
C ASN A 38 -9.30 -4.10 -23.09
N PRO A 39 -9.92 -3.90 -21.92
CA PRO A 39 -9.17 -3.74 -20.68
C PRO A 39 -8.35 -5.01 -20.45
N ARG A 40 -7.01 -4.88 -20.48
CA ARG A 40 -6.07 -5.92 -20.09
C ARG A 40 -5.61 -5.64 -18.67
N GLU A 41 -6.46 -5.93 -17.69
CA GLU A 41 -6.08 -5.87 -16.29
C GLU A 41 -5.44 -7.20 -15.90
N ILE A 42 -4.13 -7.18 -15.63
CA ILE A 42 -3.45 -8.32 -15.02
C ILE A 42 -3.69 -8.19 -13.51
N VAL A 43 -4.61 -8.99 -12.98
CA VAL A 43 -4.85 -9.04 -11.54
C VAL A 43 -3.76 -9.87 -10.88
N HIS A 44 -2.87 -9.21 -10.14
CA HIS A 44 -1.84 -9.88 -9.33
C HIS A 44 -2.39 -10.27 -7.97
N VAL A 45 -2.74 -11.54 -7.79
CA VAL A 45 -3.18 -12.10 -6.51
C VAL A 45 -1.99 -12.72 -5.80
N HIS A 46 -1.70 -12.25 -4.58
CA HIS A 46 -0.65 -12.82 -3.73
C HIS A 46 -1.07 -12.75 -2.27
N THR A 47 -0.51 -13.65 -1.45
CA THR A 47 -0.62 -13.57 0.01
C THR A 47 0.49 -12.68 0.58
N TYR A 48 0.23 -12.00 1.68
CA TYR A 48 1.28 -11.37 2.50
C TYR A 48 2.16 -12.42 3.21
N GLY A 49 1.77 -13.70 3.19
CA GLY A 49 2.51 -14.79 3.80
C GLY A 49 2.79 -14.51 5.27
N GLY A 50 4.05 -14.66 5.67
CA GLY A 50 4.49 -14.41 7.05
C GLY A 50 4.33 -12.96 7.53
N LEU A 51 4.09 -11.99 6.63
CA LEU A 51 3.87 -10.58 6.99
C LEU A 51 2.39 -10.24 7.25
N SER A 52 1.46 -11.19 7.06
CA SER A 52 0.01 -10.96 7.28
C SER A 52 -0.29 -10.41 8.68
N LYS A 53 0.49 -10.82 9.69
CA LYS A 53 0.35 -10.34 11.08
C LYS A 53 0.59 -8.84 11.20
N PHE A 54 1.49 -8.25 10.41
CA PHE A 54 1.74 -6.81 10.42
C PHE A 54 0.51 -6.01 9.98
N PHE A 55 -0.02 -6.33 8.79
CA PHE A 55 -1.19 -5.62 8.25
C PHE A 55 -2.43 -5.81 9.10
N LYS A 56 -2.63 -7.02 9.68
CA LYS A 56 -3.69 -7.24 10.66
C LYS A 56 -3.49 -6.39 11.93
N GLY A 57 -2.26 -6.29 12.44
CA GLY A 57 -1.94 -5.44 13.58
C GLY A 57 -2.31 -3.97 13.34
N LEU A 58 -2.08 -3.44 12.14
CA LEU A 58 -2.48 -2.07 11.80
C LEU A 58 -4.00 -1.85 11.97
N THR A 59 -4.84 -2.81 11.57
CA THR A 59 -6.31 -2.69 11.73
C THR A 59 -6.76 -2.81 13.19
N GLU A 60 -5.94 -3.47 14.01
CA GLU A 60 -6.13 -3.61 15.45
C GLU A 60 -5.59 -2.40 16.24
N GLY A 61 -4.89 -1.47 15.58
CA GLY A 61 -4.30 -0.29 16.21
C GLY A 61 -2.92 -0.55 16.83
N ALA A 62 -2.22 -1.60 16.38
CA ALA A 62 -0.92 -2.00 16.89
C ALA A 62 0.17 -1.83 15.84
N LEU A 63 1.25 -1.13 16.19
CA LEU A 63 2.46 -1.08 15.39
C LEU A 63 3.35 -2.27 15.73
N LEU A 64 3.52 -3.18 14.78
CA LEU A 64 4.29 -4.41 14.97
C LEU A 64 5.58 -4.38 14.18
N GLY A 65 6.65 -4.86 14.77
CA GLY A 65 7.93 -5.14 14.11
C GLY A 65 8.44 -6.52 14.45
N THR A 66 9.67 -6.82 14.03
CA THR A 66 10.33 -8.09 14.40
C THR A 66 11.74 -7.85 14.95
N LYS A 67 12.16 -8.69 15.90
CA LYS A 67 13.50 -8.65 16.51
C LYS A 67 14.24 -9.96 16.26
N CYS A 68 15.51 -9.84 15.90
CA CYS A 68 16.43 -10.97 15.88
C CYS A 68 17.17 -11.05 17.21
N TRP A 69 16.90 -12.08 18.00
CA TRP A 69 17.58 -12.29 19.28
C TRP A 69 19.02 -12.77 19.13
N ASN A 70 19.38 -13.32 17.97
CA ASN A 70 20.73 -13.83 17.70
C ASN A 70 21.72 -12.71 17.36
N CYS A 71 21.37 -11.86 16.38
CA CYS A 71 22.23 -10.75 15.95
C CYS A 71 22.06 -9.48 16.79
N GLY A 72 20.85 -9.24 17.28
CA GLY A 72 20.55 -8.03 18.03
C GLY A 72 20.91 -8.11 19.51
N GLY A 73 21.01 -9.30 20.10
CA GLY A 73 21.16 -9.45 21.55
C GLY A 73 20.02 -8.77 22.35
N PRO A 74 20.20 -8.56 23.66
CA PRO A 74 19.20 -7.93 24.53
C PRO A 74 18.87 -6.50 24.10
N GLU A 75 19.87 -5.74 23.64
CA GLU A 75 19.74 -4.33 23.24
C GLU A 75 19.32 -4.12 21.78
N GLY A 76 19.23 -5.19 21.00
CA GLY A 76 18.95 -5.11 19.57
C GLY A 76 17.62 -4.44 19.26
N ASN A 77 17.67 -3.48 18.34
CA ASN A 77 16.50 -2.73 17.90
C ASN A 77 15.56 -3.58 17.03
N ILE A 78 14.29 -3.18 17.01
CA ILE A 78 13.20 -3.80 16.27
C ILE A 78 13.26 -3.37 14.80
N TRP A 79 12.99 -4.30 13.87
CA TRP A 79 12.87 -4.03 12.45
C TRP A 79 11.43 -3.62 12.09
N LEU A 80 11.30 -2.49 11.39
CA LEU A 80 10.04 -1.95 10.87
C LEU A 80 10.30 -1.25 9.50
N PRO A 81 9.82 -1.78 8.36
CA PRO A 81 8.90 -2.91 8.20
C PRO A 81 9.45 -4.23 8.76
N PRO A 82 8.57 -5.09 9.31
CA PRO A 82 8.98 -6.37 9.87
C PRO A 82 9.54 -7.29 8.77
N ARG A 83 10.50 -8.12 9.17
CA ARG A 83 11.02 -9.23 8.36
C ARG A 83 10.76 -10.53 9.10
N VAL A 84 10.34 -11.57 8.38
CA VAL A 84 10.10 -12.90 8.96
C VAL A 84 11.42 -13.56 9.38
N HIS A 85 12.48 -13.31 8.62
CA HIS A 85 13.83 -13.82 8.86
C HIS A 85 14.84 -12.66 8.90
N CYS A 86 15.84 -12.78 9.75
CA CYS A 86 16.91 -11.81 9.90
C CYS A 86 17.75 -11.75 8.61
N PRO A 87 18.08 -10.56 8.08
CA PRO A 87 18.91 -10.47 6.88
C PRO A 87 20.34 -10.96 7.11
N ASP A 88 20.84 -10.88 8.35
CA ASP A 88 22.25 -11.15 8.67
C ASP A 88 22.52 -12.63 8.99
N CYS A 89 21.63 -13.28 9.75
CA CYS A 89 21.79 -14.69 10.15
C CYS A 89 20.69 -15.63 9.65
N TRP A 90 19.72 -15.12 8.90
CA TRP A 90 18.62 -15.88 8.27
C TRP A 90 17.69 -16.64 9.22
N ARG A 91 17.89 -16.50 10.54
CA ARG A 91 17.01 -17.08 11.55
C ARG A 91 15.67 -16.36 11.59
N LYS A 92 14.63 -17.12 11.94
CA LYS A 92 13.29 -16.59 12.16
C LYS A 92 13.31 -15.55 13.29
N MET A 93 12.66 -14.41 13.05
CA MET A 93 12.60 -13.32 14.01
C MET A 93 11.34 -13.39 14.86
N THR A 94 11.39 -12.79 16.05
CA THR A 94 10.26 -12.75 16.98
C THR A 94 9.46 -11.47 16.78
N TRP A 95 8.13 -11.57 16.78
CA TRP A 95 7.24 -10.42 16.70
C TRP A 95 7.30 -9.60 17.97
N MET A 96 7.42 -8.28 17.81
CA MET A 96 7.44 -7.31 18.91
C MET A 96 6.38 -6.25 18.66
N THR A 97 5.70 -5.83 19.72
CA THR A 97 4.92 -4.59 19.70
C THR A 97 5.87 -3.41 19.85
N ILE A 98 5.71 -2.40 19.01
CA ILE A 98 6.51 -1.17 19.03
C ILE A 98 5.74 -0.12 19.83
N ASP A 99 6.41 0.49 20.80
CA ASP A 99 5.95 1.72 21.44
C ASP A 99 6.36 2.91 20.57
N PRO A 100 5.42 3.64 19.96
CA PRO A 100 5.73 4.78 19.09
C PRO A 100 6.06 6.07 19.88
N THR A 101 6.04 6.03 21.22
CA THR A 101 6.34 7.19 22.05
C THR A 101 7.72 7.75 21.71
N GLY A 102 7.80 9.07 21.48
CA GLY A 102 9.03 9.75 21.09
C GLY A 102 9.40 9.62 19.61
N ALA A 103 8.51 9.10 18.77
CA ALA A 103 8.68 9.10 17.32
C ALA A 103 8.79 10.53 16.76
N LYS A 104 9.72 10.71 15.82
CA LYS A 104 9.99 12.00 15.16
C LYS A 104 10.17 11.81 13.67
N ILE A 105 9.89 12.87 12.90
CA ILE A 105 10.23 12.92 11.48
C ILE A 105 11.76 12.96 11.34
N TYR A 106 12.32 11.94 10.69
CA TYR A 106 13.75 11.86 10.37
C TYR A 106 14.06 12.63 9.09
N SER A 107 13.21 12.49 8.07
CA SER A 107 13.28 13.24 6.82
C SER A 107 11.90 13.33 6.18
N HIS A 108 11.70 14.29 5.28
CA HIS A 108 10.40 14.48 4.62
C HIS A 108 10.56 15.02 3.20
N SER A 109 9.51 14.83 2.40
CA SER A 109 9.31 15.48 1.11
C SER A 109 7.81 15.63 0.86
N THR A 110 7.39 16.68 0.15
CA THR A 110 5.97 16.91 -0.15
C THR A 110 5.73 16.70 -1.65
N THR A 111 4.81 15.79 -1.98
CA THR A 111 4.41 15.52 -3.35
C THR A 111 3.21 16.40 -3.73
N ASN A 112 3.37 17.19 -4.80
CA ASN A 112 2.32 18.01 -5.40
C ASN A 112 1.83 17.47 -6.75
N LEU A 113 2.61 16.59 -7.39
CA LEU A 113 2.27 15.98 -8.68
C LEU A 113 2.65 14.48 -8.66
N PRO A 114 1.76 13.62 -8.15
CA PRO A 114 2.03 12.19 -8.07
C PRO A 114 1.72 11.46 -9.39
N GLY A 115 2.31 10.26 -9.54
CA GLY A 115 1.95 9.35 -10.63
C GLY A 115 0.54 8.75 -10.49
N ALA A 116 0.03 8.16 -11.57
CA ALA A 116 -1.35 7.66 -11.70
C ALA A 116 -1.78 6.62 -10.63
N GLY A 117 -0.84 5.93 -9.98
CA GLY A 117 -1.11 4.93 -8.95
C GLY A 117 -1.25 5.47 -7.53
N PHE A 118 -1.00 6.77 -7.32
CA PHE A 118 -1.00 7.38 -6.00
C PHE A 118 -2.41 7.44 -5.40
N LYS A 119 -2.50 7.16 -4.10
CA LYS A 119 -3.79 7.02 -3.40
C LYS A 119 -4.12 8.18 -2.45
N GLY A 120 -3.15 9.05 -2.16
CA GLY A 120 -3.34 10.24 -1.33
C GLY A 120 -3.79 11.46 -2.13
N THR A 121 -4.30 12.47 -1.45
CA THR A 121 -4.56 13.80 -2.01
C THR A 121 -3.31 14.66 -1.98
N VAL A 122 -3.18 15.62 -2.90
CA VAL A 122 -2.10 16.61 -2.88
C VAL A 122 -2.53 17.89 -2.14
N PRO A 123 -1.61 18.60 -1.46
CA PRO A 123 -0.24 18.19 -1.14
C PRO A 123 -0.21 16.96 -0.20
N CYS A 124 0.73 16.03 -0.44
CA CYS A 124 0.92 14.87 0.43
C CYS A 124 2.34 14.85 1.00
N PRO A 125 2.51 15.08 2.33
CA PRO A 125 3.80 14.93 2.97
C PRO A 125 4.15 13.46 3.17
N LEU A 126 5.19 13.02 2.49
CA LEU A 126 5.82 11.72 2.67
C LEU A 126 6.96 11.88 3.68
N ILE A 127 7.00 11.00 4.68
CA ILE A 127 7.92 11.12 5.82
C ILE A 127 8.68 9.82 6.03
N SER A 128 9.93 9.92 6.47
CA SER A 128 10.64 8.82 7.12
C SER A 128 10.72 9.10 8.60
N LEU A 129 10.61 8.07 9.43
CA LEU A 129 10.48 8.23 10.88
C LEU A 129 11.70 7.70 11.62
N GLU A 130 12.09 8.39 12.68
CA GLU A 130 12.91 7.85 13.75
C GLU A 130 11.97 7.47 14.91
N ILE A 131 12.01 6.20 15.32
CA ILE A 131 11.20 5.67 16.42
C ILE A 131 12.17 5.04 17.42
N PRO A 132 12.08 5.35 18.73
CA PRO A 132 12.94 4.74 19.73
C PRO A 132 12.91 3.20 19.67
N LYS A 133 14.08 2.58 19.80
CA LYS A 133 14.28 1.11 19.72
C LYS A 133 13.92 0.48 18.37
N VAL A 134 13.68 1.27 17.31
CA VAL A 134 13.50 0.78 15.94
C VAL A 134 14.77 1.07 15.14
N TRP A 135 15.31 0.03 14.49
CA TRP A 135 16.59 0.11 13.78
C TRP A 135 16.48 0.90 12.47
N THR A 136 15.37 0.72 11.79
CA THR A 136 15.10 1.25 10.45
C THR A 136 14.44 2.62 10.52
N ARG A 137 14.43 3.33 9.38
CA ARG A 137 13.65 4.57 9.19
C ARG A 137 12.44 4.27 8.31
N PRO A 138 11.32 3.77 8.86
CA PRO A 138 10.17 3.42 8.05
C PRO A 138 9.58 4.66 7.37
N MET A 139 9.16 4.50 6.12
CA MET A 139 8.44 5.53 5.38
C MET A 139 6.94 5.46 5.66
N SER A 140 6.30 6.62 5.72
CA SER A 140 4.86 6.78 5.85
C SER A 140 4.45 8.17 5.35
N TYR A 141 3.29 8.68 5.77
CA TYR A 141 2.77 9.99 5.39
C TYR A 141 2.10 10.69 6.58
N LEU A 142 2.05 12.03 6.52
CA LEU A 142 1.22 12.82 7.43
C LEU A 142 -0.20 12.90 6.90
N SER A 143 -1.16 12.54 7.75
CA SER A 143 -2.60 12.68 7.45
C SER A 143 -3.17 14.04 7.85
N LYS A 144 -2.43 14.80 8.66
CA LYS A 144 -2.72 16.17 9.07
C LYS A 144 -1.41 16.93 9.17
N PHE A 145 -1.39 18.17 8.68
CA PHE A 145 -0.24 19.06 8.72
C PHE A 145 -0.71 20.51 8.51
N ALA A 146 0.05 21.47 9.02
CA ALA A 146 -0.18 22.91 8.87
C ALA A 146 0.80 23.56 7.87
N GLU A 147 0.73 24.88 7.75
CA GLU A 147 1.78 25.68 7.10
C GLU A 147 3.12 25.48 7.84
N ASP A 148 4.22 25.45 7.09
CA ASP A 148 5.58 25.12 7.59
C ASP A 148 5.79 23.69 8.14
N GLU A 149 4.81 22.79 7.94
CA GLU A 149 4.95 21.36 8.25
C GLU A 149 4.96 20.50 6.96
N PRO A 150 5.64 19.34 6.99
CA PRO A 150 6.51 18.81 8.04
C PRO A 150 7.90 19.46 8.11
N TYR A 151 8.57 19.31 9.25
CA TYR A 151 10.00 19.63 9.45
C TYR A 151 10.77 18.46 10.09
N ILE A 152 12.10 18.44 9.93
CA ILE A 152 12.96 17.41 10.54
C ILE A 152 12.96 17.55 12.07
N GLY A 153 12.78 16.43 12.78
CA GLY A 153 12.70 16.38 14.24
C GLY A 153 11.30 16.57 14.80
N MET A 154 10.31 16.85 13.96
CA MET A 154 8.92 17.07 14.36
C MET A 154 8.35 15.85 15.11
N PRO A 155 7.85 16.03 16.36
CA PRO A 155 7.20 14.96 17.13
C PRO A 155 5.89 14.51 16.48
N VAL A 156 5.71 13.20 16.33
CA VAL A 156 4.54 12.63 15.68
C VAL A 156 4.02 11.39 16.40
N LYS A 157 2.73 11.10 16.25
CA LYS A 157 2.07 9.88 16.76
C LYS A 157 1.33 9.16 15.64
N PRO A 158 1.24 7.81 15.68
CA PRO A 158 0.58 7.05 14.63
C PRO A 158 -0.94 7.15 14.74
N VAL A 159 -1.60 7.10 13.60
CA VAL A 159 -3.04 6.96 13.44
C VAL A 159 -3.32 5.75 12.58
N PHE A 160 -4.24 4.90 13.06
CA PHE A 160 -4.56 3.63 12.42
C PHE A 160 -5.96 3.66 11.79
N ARG A 161 -6.05 3.25 10.52
CA ARG A 161 -7.33 3.08 9.82
C ARG A 161 -8.00 1.76 10.23
N ARG A 162 -8.78 1.81 11.31
CA ARG A 162 -9.45 0.62 11.87
C ARG A 162 -10.81 0.31 11.25
N ARG A 163 -11.48 1.31 10.67
CA ARG A 163 -12.76 1.16 9.95
C ARG A 163 -12.49 1.06 8.45
N ASN A 164 -13.04 0.03 7.81
CA ASN A 164 -12.82 -0.29 6.39
C ASN A 164 -11.34 -0.22 5.99
N PRO A 165 -10.47 -1.04 6.63
CA PRO A 165 -9.04 -1.08 6.33
C PRO A 165 -8.79 -1.55 4.90
N THR A 166 -7.70 -1.07 4.32
CA THR A 166 -7.25 -1.48 2.98
C THR A 166 -6.37 -2.73 3.03
N TYR A 167 -5.92 -3.11 4.22
CA TYR A 167 -4.89 -4.12 4.46
C TYR A 167 -3.59 -3.81 3.72
N THR A 168 -3.22 -2.52 3.68
CA THR A 168 -1.97 -2.03 3.09
C THR A 168 -1.23 -1.15 4.08
N ILE A 169 -0.02 -0.71 3.74
CA ILE A 169 0.74 0.24 4.57
C ILE A 169 0.01 1.58 4.74
N LEU A 170 -0.94 1.90 3.86
CA LEU A 170 -1.74 3.13 3.93
C LEU A 170 -2.72 3.13 5.11
N ASP A 171 -2.93 2.00 5.78
CA ASP A 171 -3.72 1.94 7.02
C ASP A 171 -2.95 2.52 8.23
N LEU A 172 -1.67 2.86 8.06
CA LEU A 172 -0.85 3.59 9.02
C LEU A 172 -0.55 4.99 8.45
N ALA A 173 -0.99 6.01 9.18
CA ALA A 173 -0.61 7.40 8.96
C ALA A 173 -0.01 7.97 10.25
N TRP A 174 0.47 9.21 10.17
CA TRP A 174 0.99 9.93 11.32
C TRP A 174 0.35 11.32 11.41
N VAL A 175 0.33 11.87 12.61
CA VAL A 175 -0.11 13.24 12.91
C VAL A 175 0.86 13.89 13.90
N PRO A 176 0.92 15.22 13.95
CA PRO A 176 1.67 15.94 14.97
C PRO A 176 1.25 15.52 16.39
N VAL A 177 2.19 15.55 17.32
CA VAL A 177 1.88 15.57 18.75
C VAL A 177 1.65 17.02 19.12
N ASP A 178 0.38 17.43 19.26
CA ASP A 178 0.00 18.73 19.80
C ASP A 178 0.57 18.95 21.21
#